data_AF-A0A1X9M8V9-F1
#
_entry.id   AF-A0A1X9M8V9-F1
#
_cell.length_a   1.000
_cell.length_b   1.000
_cell.length_c   1.000
_cell.angle_alpha   90.00
_cell.angle_beta   90.00
_cell.angle_gamma   90.00
#
_symmetry.space_group_name_H-M   'P 1'
#
loop_
_entity.id
_entity.type
_entity.pdbx_description
1 polymer ?
#
loop_
_entity_poly.entity_id
_entity_poly.type
_entity_poly.pdbx_seq_one_letter_code
_entity_poly.pdbx_strand_id
1 'polypeptide(L)' 'MKAELEAVEKIKDTFSEDDYKSMVAKIAIRYLKDDAKNRVDLYKKVNELLKEKGLGSVSYSFVRYYEN' A
#
# COMPACT_ATOMS: atom_id res chain seq x y z
N MET A 1 -9.87 5.13 3.92
CA MET A 1 -8.67 5.19 3.06
C MET A 1 -8.09 6.59 2.98
N LYS A 2 -8.83 7.57 2.45
CA LYS A 2 -8.33 8.93 2.18
C LYS A 2 -7.68 9.61 3.41
N ALA A 3 -8.34 9.61 4.57
CA ALA A 3 -7.81 10.24 5.79
C ALA A 3 -6.51 9.61 6.32
N GLU A 4 -6.37 8.27 6.26
CA GLU A 4 -5.13 7.59 6.68
C GLU A 4 -3.99 7.85 5.69
N LEU A 5 -4.26 7.88 4.38
CA LEU A 5 -3.26 8.24 3.37
C LEU A 5 -2.81 9.70 3.51
N GLU A 6 -3.74 10.63 3.74
CA GLU A 6 -3.41 12.05 3.99
C GLU A 6 -2.57 12.23 5.26
N ALA A 7 -2.83 11.43 6.31
CA ALA A 7 -2.02 11.44 7.52
C ALA A 7 -0.60 10.94 7.27
N VAL A 8 -0.45 9.87 6.48
CA VAL A 8 0.86 9.31 6.10
C VAL A 8 1.63 10.22 5.13
N GLU A 9 0.95 10.92 4.23
CA GLU A 9 1.58 11.92 3.35
C GLU A 9 2.20 13.09 4.12
N LYS A 10 1.58 13.53 5.22
CA LYS A 10 2.10 14.62 6.07
C LYS A 10 3.42 14.27 6.76
N ILE A 11 3.73 12.99 6.91
CA ILE A 11 4.93 12.51 7.58
C ILE A 11 5.92 11.87 6.59
N LYS A 12 5.71 11.99 5.27
CA LYS A 12 6.55 11.32 4.27
C LYS A 12 8.04 11.64 4.45
N ASP A 13 8.36 12.91 4.74
CA ASP A 13 9.75 13.40 4.85
C ASP A 13 10.42 12.99 6.17
N THR A 14 9.67 12.37 7.09
CA THR A 14 10.18 11.82 8.35
C THR A 14 10.74 10.41 8.17
N PHE A 15 10.37 9.71 7.09
CA PHE A 15 10.72 8.31 6.85
C PHE A 15 11.61 8.14 5.63
N SER A 16 12.31 7.00 5.56
CA SER A 16 12.92 6.58 4.31
C SER A 16 11.84 6.31 3.26
N GLU A 17 12.19 6.39 1.97
CA GLU A 17 11.27 6.08 0.88
C GLU A 17 10.69 4.66 1.00
N ASP A 18 11.51 3.69 1.44
CA ASP A 18 11.10 2.30 1.65
C ASP A 18 10.12 2.14 2.82
N ASP A 19 10.33 2.86 3.92
CA ASP A 19 9.42 2.85 5.07
C ASP A 19 8.08 3.50 4.71
N TYR A 20 8.13 4.66 4.03
CA TYR A 20 6.95 5.35 3.56
C TYR A 20 6.14 4.49 2.57
N LYS A 21 6.81 3.88 1.59
CA LYS A 21 6.22 2.90 0.66
C LYS A 21 5.56 1.76 1.42
N SER A 22 6.22 1.21 2.45
CA SER A 22 5.68 0.13 3.27
C SER A 22 4.43 0.56 4.03
N MET A 23 4.38 1.78 4.56
CA MET A 23 3.20 2.32 5.26
C MET A 23 2.02 2.49 4.29
N VAL A 24 2.25 3.11 3.13
CA VAL A 24 1.23 3.30 2.09
C VAL A 24 0.69 1.94 1.62
N ALA A 25 1.57 0.96 1.40
CA ALA A 25 1.19 -0.39 1.00
C ALA A 25 0.31 -1.09 2.06
N LYS A 26 0.64 -0.97 3.35
CA LYS A 26 -0.17 -1.54 4.44
C LYS A 26 -1.57 -0.94 4.49
N ILE A 27 -1.67 0.38 4.37
CA ILE A 27 -2.95 1.09 4.30
C ILE A 27 -3.75 0.60 3.08
N ALA A 28 -3.12 0.56 1.91
CA ALA A 28 -3.76 0.09 0.69
C ALA A 28 -4.28 -1.35 0.83
N ILE A 29 -3.48 -2.28 1.38
CA ILE A 29 -3.90 -3.66 1.63
C ILE A 29 -5.14 -3.70 2.54
N ARG A 30 -5.13 -2.96 3.65
CA ARG A 30 -6.24 -2.93 4.60
C ARG A 30 -7.56 -2.45 3.97
N TYR A 31 -7.51 -1.47 3.08
CA TYR A 31 -8.72 -0.90 2.45
C TYR A 31 -9.15 -1.63 1.17
N LEU A 32 -8.21 -2.21 0.43
CA LEU A 32 -8.49 -2.85 -0.85
C LEU A 32 -8.78 -4.35 -0.71
N LYS A 33 -8.47 -4.97 0.43
CA LYS A 33 -8.68 -6.42 0.64
C LYS A 33 -10.14 -6.83 0.49
N ASP A 34 -11.06 -6.00 0.96
CA ASP A 34 -12.50 -6.30 0.94
C ASP A 34 -13.10 -6.12 -0.47
N ASP A 35 -12.47 -5.27 -1.29
CA ASP A 35 -12.85 -5.02 -2.69
C ASP A 35 -12.10 -5.93 -3.69
N ALA A 36 -11.10 -6.68 -3.23
CA ALA A 36 -10.30 -7.54 -4.08
C ALA A 36 -10.95 -8.92 -4.25
N LYS A 37 -11.04 -9.41 -5.49
CA LYS A 37 -11.62 -10.73 -5.78
C LYS A 37 -10.80 -11.89 -5.21
N ASN A 38 -9.48 -11.68 -5.13
CA ASN A 38 -8.51 -12.63 -4.61
C ASN A 38 -7.19 -11.89 -4.33
N ARG A 39 -6.23 -12.59 -3.70
CA ARG A 39 -4.92 -12.02 -3.36
C ARG A 39 -4.14 -11.49 -4.57
N VAL A 40 -4.29 -12.09 -5.76
CA VAL A 40 -3.61 -11.61 -6.98
C VAL A 40 -4.20 -10.28 -7.43
N ASP A 41 -5.53 -10.13 -7.35
CA ASP A 41 -6.23 -8.86 -7.59
C ASP A 41 -5.81 -7.80 -6.56
N LEU A 42 -5.74 -8.16 -5.27
CA LEU A 42 -5.25 -7.28 -4.22
C LEU A 42 -3.82 -6.80 -4.50
N TYR A 43 -2.93 -7.71 -4.87
CA TYR A 43 -1.54 -7.40 -5.23
C TYR A 43 -1.45 -6.43 -6.41
N LYS A 44 -2.30 -6.57 -7.43
CA LYS A 44 -2.35 -5.64 -8.56
C LYS A 44 -2.82 -4.26 -8.12
N LYS A 45 -3.96 -4.16 -7.43
CA LYS A 45 -4.53 -2.89 -6.97
C LYS A 45 -3.58 -2.12 -6.05
N VAL A 46 -2.90 -2.81 -5.12
CA VAL A 46 -1.91 -2.19 -4.23
C VAL A 46 -0.74 -1.61 -5.03
N ASN A 47 -0.19 -2.36 -5.99
CA ASN A 47 0.93 -1.89 -6.79
C ASN A 47 0.55 -0.80 -7.81
N GLU A 48 -0.67 -0.81 -8.32
CA GLU A 48 -1.22 0.29 -9.13
C GLU A 48 -1.23 1.59 -8.32
N LEU A 49 -1.75 1.55 -7.09
CA LEU A 49 -1.75 2.71 -6.19
C LEU A 49 -0.33 3.19 -5.83
N LEU A 50 0.61 2.28 -5.57
CA LEU A 50 1.99 2.66 -5.29
C LEU A 50 2.64 3.33 -6.51
N LYS A 51 2.37 2.82 -7.71
CA LYS A 51 2.87 3.40 -8.96
C LYS A 51 2.29 4.79 -9.21
N GLU A 52 0.99 5.00 -8.97
CA GLU A 52 0.34 6.32 -9.04
C GLU A 52 0.98 7.34 -8.09
N LYS A 53 1.45 6.88 -6.94
CA LYS A 53 2.16 7.70 -5.94
C LYS A 53 3.67 7.82 -6.19
N GLY A 54 4.20 7.20 -7.24
CA GLY A 54 5.64 7.21 -7.55
C GLY A 54 6.49 6.37 -6.59
N LEU A 55 5.91 5.43 -5.86
CA LEU A 55 6.55 4.61 -4.83
C LEU A 55 7.01 3.23 -5.33
N GLY A 56 7.03 3.00 -6.63
CA GLY A 56 7.42 1.71 -7.20
C GLY A 56 6.43 0.59 -6.87
N SER A 57 6.92 -0.54 -6.36
CA SER A 57 6.13 -1.74 -6.08
C SER A 57 6.58 -2.48 -4.80
N VAL A 58 5.69 -3.31 -4.29
CA VAL A 58 5.96 -4.29 -3.22
C VAL A 58 5.86 -5.70 -3.78
N SER A 59 6.50 -6.66 -3.09
CA SER A 59 6.46 -8.07 -3.49
C SER A 59 5.10 -8.71 -3.18
N TYR A 60 4.79 -9.80 -3.88
CA TYR A 60 3.58 -10.59 -3.59
C TYR A 60 3.59 -11.14 -2.15
N SER A 61 4.78 -11.52 -1.65
CA SER A 61 4.95 -11.98 -0.27
C SER A 61 4.62 -10.90 0.75
N PHE A 62 4.89 -9.63 0.45
CA PHE A 62 4.51 -8.51 1.31
C PHE A 62 2.98 -8.43 1.45
N VAL A 63 2.26 -8.48 0.33
CA VAL A 63 0.79 -8.47 0.34
C VAL A 63 0.24 -9.67 1.08
N ARG A 64 0.79 -10.87 0.83
CA ARG A 64 0.40 -12.10 1.55
C ARG A 64 0.59 -11.99 3.06
N TYR A 65 1.64 -11.32 3.52
CA TYR A 65 1.93 -11.18 4.94
C TYR A 65 0.94 -10.23 5.64
N TYR A 66 0.62 -9.10 4.99
CA TYR A 66 -0.21 -8.03 5.58
C TYR A 66 -1.71 -8.11 5.24
N GLU A 67 -2.15 -9.09 4.43
CA GLU A 67 -3.58 -9.35 4.17
C GLU A 67 -4.29 -10.03 5.36
N ASN A 68 -3.54 -10.80 6.18
CA ASN A 68 -4.06 -11.48 7.39
C ASN A 68 -4.19 -10.52 8.57
#